data_AF-A0A9P6ZBZ4-F1
#
_entry.id   AF-A0A9P6ZBZ4-F1
#
_cell.length_a   1.000
_cell.length_b   1.000
_cell.length_c   1.000
_cell.angle_alpha   90.00
_cell.angle_beta   90.00
_cell.angle_gamma   90.00
#
_symmetry.space_group_name_H-M   'P 1'
#
loop_
_entity.id
_entity.type
_entity.pdbx_description
1 polymer ?
#
loop_
_entity_poly.entity_id
_entity_poly.type
_entity_poly.pdbx_seq_one_letter_code
_entity_poly.pdbx_strand_id
1 'polypeptide(L)'
;MHHSTEDQDATRYVDGMGYDDRRNELVVFEASSGQYNANTDKIIDGSTKQISSMMSMLKGIASCHLNAKFDTLLKTKVFGIQSIKTNIVLSEMLFREDGGCHFREVRSVEVPTEYVERNKWINAATINNNNTAIIQSI
;
A
#
# COMPACT_ATOMS: atom_id res chain seq x y z
N MET A 1 -21.24 -31.64 17.45
CA MET A 1 -20.10 -31.52 16.51
C MET A 1 -20.40 -30.37 15.58
N HIS A 2 -19.90 -29.17 15.91
CA HIS A 2 -19.98 -28.01 15.03
C HIS A 2 -18.81 -28.10 14.06
N HIS A 3 -19.09 -28.27 12.77
CA HIS A 3 -18.13 -28.00 11.71
C HIS A 3 -17.98 -26.47 11.62
N SER A 4 -16.94 -25.92 12.23
CA SER A 4 -16.39 -24.63 11.84
C SER A 4 -15.58 -24.86 10.57
N THR A 5 -16.20 -24.60 9.42
CA THR A 5 -15.45 -24.25 8.21
C THR A 5 -14.78 -22.91 8.48
N GLU A 6 -13.58 -22.96 9.02
CA GLU A 6 -12.59 -21.91 8.82
C GLU A 6 -12.36 -21.84 7.31
N ASP A 7 -12.97 -20.85 6.68
CA ASP A 7 -12.63 -20.44 5.33
C ASP A 7 -11.14 -20.13 5.36
N GLN A 8 -10.35 -20.95 4.68
CA GLN A 8 -8.91 -20.80 4.60
C GLN A 8 -8.64 -19.36 4.15
N ASP A 9 -8.05 -18.57 5.05
CA ASP A 9 -7.57 -17.23 4.78
C ASP A 9 -6.62 -17.32 3.58
N ALA A 10 -7.18 -17.06 2.40
CA ALA A 10 -6.45 -17.08 1.15
C ALA A 10 -5.42 -15.98 1.29
N THR A 11 -4.21 -16.36 1.70
CA THR A 11 -3.11 -15.44 1.99
C THR A 11 -2.97 -14.54 0.78
N ARG A 12 -3.43 -13.29 0.92
CA ARG A 12 -3.53 -12.39 -0.21
C ARG A 12 -2.14 -11.85 -0.46
N TYR A 13 -1.38 -12.56 -1.30
CA TYR A 13 -0.09 -12.09 -1.77
C TYR A 13 -0.30 -10.86 -2.64
N VAL A 14 0.64 -9.93 -2.48
CA VAL A 14 0.79 -8.73 -3.31
C VAL A 14 1.67 -9.06 -4.51
N ASP A 15 1.52 -8.30 -5.59
CA ASP A 15 2.23 -8.58 -6.84
C ASP A 15 3.75 -8.40 -6.74
N GLY A 16 4.22 -7.60 -5.77
CA GLY A 16 5.64 -7.45 -5.51
C GLY A 16 5.98 -6.76 -4.20
N MET A 17 7.22 -6.95 -3.75
CA MET A 17 7.75 -6.36 -2.52
C MET A 17 9.17 -5.84 -2.72
N GLY A 18 9.47 -4.72 -2.07
CA GLY A 18 10.77 -4.06 -2.07
C GLY A 18 11.36 -3.96 -0.67
N TYR A 19 12.68 -4.10 -0.60
CA TYR A 19 13.44 -4.17 0.64
C TYR A 19 14.49 -3.05 0.73
N ASP A 20 14.84 -2.63 1.94
CA ASP A 20 16.03 -1.82 2.17
C ASP A 20 17.32 -2.66 2.24
N ASP A 21 18.47 -2.00 2.40
CA ASP A 21 19.79 -2.63 2.55
C ASP A 21 19.88 -3.57 3.78
N ARG A 22 18.95 -3.43 4.73
CA ARG A 22 18.83 -4.25 5.94
C ARG A 22 17.79 -5.35 5.82
N ARG A 23 17.20 -5.54 4.63
CA ARG A 23 16.14 -6.50 4.32
C ARG A 23 14.83 -6.26 5.07
N ASN A 24 14.57 -5.02 5.51
CA ASN A 24 13.23 -4.63 5.95
C ASN A 24 12.35 -4.43 4.72
N GLU A 25 11.14 -4.96 4.78
CA GLU A 25 10.11 -4.75 3.77
C GLU A 25 9.61 -3.30 3.86
N LEU A 26 9.89 -2.49 2.85
CA LEU A 26 9.54 -1.06 2.85
C LEU A 26 8.61 -0.65 1.71
N VAL A 27 8.51 -1.45 0.64
CA VAL A 27 7.66 -1.14 -0.51
C VAL A 27 6.80 -2.34 -0.87
N VAL A 28 5.54 -2.11 -1.20
CA VAL A 28 4.64 -3.12 -1.76
C VAL A 28 4.05 -2.64 -3.08
N PHE A 29 3.92 -3.56 -4.03
CA PHE A 29 3.40 -3.32 -5.38
C PHE A 29 2.13 -4.12 -5.60
N GLU A 30 1.10 -3.47 -6.15
CA GLU A 30 -0.16 -4.10 -6.52
C GLU A 30 -0.66 -3.55 -7.87
N ALA A 31 -1.00 -4.43 -8.80
CA ALA A 31 -1.53 -4.12 -10.11
C ALA A 31 -3.01 -4.54 -10.18
N SER A 32 -3.90 -3.61 -9.82
CA SER A 32 -5.30 -3.96 -9.60
C SER A 32 -6.17 -3.92 -10.87
N SER A 33 -5.73 -3.27 -11.95
CA SER A 33 -6.31 -3.42 -13.29
C SER A 33 -5.52 -2.69 -14.39
N GLY A 34 -5.60 -3.20 -15.62
CA GLY A 34 -5.21 -2.49 -16.84
C GLY A 34 -6.36 -1.68 -17.45
N GLN A 35 -6.09 -0.96 -18.56
CA GLN A 35 -7.04 -0.05 -19.21
C GLN A 35 -8.32 -0.73 -19.73
N TYR A 36 -8.23 -1.96 -20.25
CA TYR A 36 -9.38 -2.72 -20.73
C TYR A 36 -10.07 -3.48 -19.57
N ASN A 37 -11.33 -3.15 -19.31
CA ASN A 37 -12.21 -3.81 -18.33
C ASN A 37 -11.77 -3.68 -16.86
N ALA A 38 -11.53 -2.44 -16.43
CA ALA A 38 -11.34 -2.15 -15.01
C ALA A 38 -12.60 -2.50 -14.21
N ASN A 39 -12.48 -3.52 -13.36
CA ASN A 39 -13.52 -3.93 -12.45
C ASN A 39 -13.27 -3.26 -11.09
N THR A 40 -14.24 -2.46 -10.63
CA THR A 40 -14.18 -1.74 -9.35
C THR A 40 -13.94 -2.68 -8.17
N ASP A 41 -14.56 -3.86 -8.15
CA ASP A 41 -14.39 -4.83 -7.07
C ASP A 41 -12.95 -5.35 -7.00
N LYS A 42 -12.31 -5.57 -8.16
CA LYS A 42 -10.89 -5.95 -8.22
C LYS A 42 -9.97 -4.83 -7.74
N ILE A 43 -10.31 -3.58 -8.06
CA ILE A 43 -9.57 -2.42 -7.58
C ILE A 43 -9.65 -2.32 -6.06
N ILE A 44 -10.86 -2.45 -5.49
CA ILE A 44 -11.09 -2.42 -4.05
C ILE A 44 -10.37 -3.58 -3.35
N ASP A 45 -10.43 -4.79 -3.91
CA ASP A 45 -9.70 -5.94 -3.38
C ASP A 45 -8.19 -5.68 -3.37
N GLY A 46 -7.63 -5.23 -4.49
CA GLY A 46 -6.20 -4.89 -4.59
C GLY A 46 -5.77 -3.78 -3.63
N SER A 47 -6.56 -2.71 -3.50
CA SER A 47 -6.28 -1.65 -2.51
C SER A 47 -6.32 -2.19 -1.08
N THR A 48 -7.27 -3.08 -0.78
CA THR A 48 -7.39 -3.72 0.54
C THR A 48 -6.15 -4.58 0.84
N LYS A 49 -5.69 -5.37 -0.14
CA LYS A 49 -4.44 -6.15 -0.04
C LYS A 49 -3.24 -5.27 0.20
N GLN A 50 -3.10 -4.19 -0.57
CA GLN A 50 -1.99 -3.27 -0.40
C GLN A 50 -1.96 -2.68 1.01
N ILE A 51 -3.09 -2.16 1.50
CA ILE A 51 -3.18 -1.56 2.83
C ILE A 51 -2.86 -2.60 3.93
N SER A 52 -3.40 -3.81 3.84
CA SER A 52 -3.15 -4.85 4.83
C SER A 52 -1.69 -5.33 4.83
N SER A 53 -1.06 -5.40 3.66
CA SER A 53 0.38 -5.70 3.53
C SER A 53 1.24 -4.58 4.12
N MET A 54 0.94 -3.31 3.83
CA MET A 54 1.65 -2.17 4.43
C MET A 54 1.55 -2.18 5.97
N MET A 55 0.37 -2.46 6.50
CA MET A 55 0.16 -2.60 7.94
C MET A 55 1.02 -3.73 8.53
N SER A 56 1.05 -4.88 7.86
CA SER A 56 1.86 -6.03 8.27
C SER A 56 3.36 -5.72 8.23
N MET A 57 3.83 -4.99 7.21
CA MET A 57 5.24 -4.55 7.10
C MET A 57 5.61 -3.61 8.26
N LEU A 58 4.78 -2.60 8.57
CA LEU A 58 5.03 -1.71 9.71
C LEU A 58 5.09 -2.47 11.04
N LYS A 59 4.16 -3.41 11.26
CA LYS A 59 4.18 -4.27 12.44
C LYS A 59 5.43 -5.14 12.49
N GLY A 60 5.82 -5.74 11.37
CA GLY A 60 7.05 -6.52 11.25
C GLY A 60 8.29 -5.70 11.62
N ILE A 61 8.41 -4.48 11.10
CA ILE A 61 9.52 -3.57 11.46
C ILE A 61 9.52 -3.29 12.96
N ALA A 62 8.37 -2.95 13.55
CA ALA A 62 8.26 -2.68 14.98
C ALA A 62 8.64 -3.91 15.82
N SER A 63 8.18 -5.10 15.45
CA SER A 63 8.50 -6.36 16.13
C SER A 63 9.97 -6.74 16.03
N CYS A 64 10.67 -6.38 14.95
CA CYS A 64 12.11 -6.59 14.83
C CYS A 64 12.94 -5.61 15.68
N HIS A 65 12.33 -4.52 16.15
CA HIS A 65 13.03 -3.42 16.84
C HIS A 65 12.39 -3.09 18.20
N LEU A 66 12.16 -4.11 19.04
CA LEU A 66 11.51 -3.95 20.36
C LEU A 66 12.22 -2.97 21.31
N ASN A 67 13.52 -2.73 21.10
CA ASN A 67 14.31 -1.79 21.90
C ASN A 67 14.38 -0.37 21.29
N ALA A 68 13.73 -0.14 20.15
CA ALA A 68 13.69 1.19 19.54
C ALA A 68 12.83 2.14 20.36
N LYS A 69 13.20 3.43 20.35
CA LYS A 69 12.36 4.47 20.94
C LYS A 69 11.06 4.57 20.14
N PHE A 70 9.94 4.77 20.84
CA PHE A 70 8.64 4.98 20.20
C PHE A 70 8.66 6.13 19.17
N ASP A 71 9.33 7.25 19.49
CA ASP A 71 9.53 8.38 18.57
C ASP A 71 10.24 8.00 17.25
N THR A 72 11.04 6.92 17.27
CA THR A 72 11.69 6.41 16.06
C THR A 72 10.73 5.56 15.24
N LEU A 73 9.90 4.74 15.90
CA LEU A 73 8.85 3.97 15.24
C LEU A 73 7.81 4.89 14.56
N LEU A 74 7.44 6.01 15.20
CA LEU A 74 6.53 7.01 14.62
C LEU A 74 7.06 7.67 13.33
N LYS A 75 8.38 7.65 13.11
CA LYS A 75 9.02 8.17 11.89
C LYS A 75 9.18 7.12 10.80
N THR A 76 8.91 5.85 11.12
CA THR A 76 9.03 4.74 10.16
C THR A 76 7.88 4.80 9.18
N LYS A 77 8.22 4.68 7.89
CA LYS A 77 7.26 4.68 6.79
C LYS A 77 7.43 3.44 5.94
N VAL A 78 6.32 2.91 5.47
CA VAL A 78 6.27 1.96 4.37
C VAL A 78 5.49 2.56 3.22
N PHE A 79 5.76 2.11 2.00
CA PHE A 79 5.21 2.67 0.78
C PHE A 79 4.42 1.61 0.00
N GLY A 80 3.31 2.04 -0.59
CA GLY A 80 2.50 1.24 -1.49
C GLY A 80 2.51 1.87 -2.87
N ILE A 81 2.74 1.07 -3.89
CA ILE A 81 2.59 1.46 -5.29
C ILE A 81 1.45 0.65 -5.89
N GLN A 82 0.38 1.33 -6.29
CA GLN A 82 -0.78 0.69 -6.91
C GLN A 82 -0.95 1.16 -8.35
N SER A 83 -1.08 0.22 -9.29
CA SER A 83 -1.53 0.52 -10.66
C SER A 83 -3.03 0.30 -10.78
N ILE A 84 -3.75 1.35 -11.16
CA ILE A 84 -5.20 1.37 -11.38
C ILE A 84 -5.47 1.94 -12.76
N LYS A 85 -5.90 1.10 -13.71
CA LYS A 85 -6.10 1.49 -15.12
C LYS A 85 -4.79 2.04 -15.72
N THR A 86 -4.78 3.34 -16.02
CA THR A 86 -3.66 4.10 -16.55
C THR A 86 -2.98 4.92 -15.47
N ASN A 87 -3.38 4.82 -14.20
CA ASN A 87 -2.80 5.61 -13.12
C ASN A 87 -1.92 4.73 -12.23
N ILE A 88 -0.76 5.27 -11.83
CA ILE A 88 0.07 4.71 -10.77
C ILE A 88 -0.02 5.66 -9.57
N VAL A 89 -0.40 5.12 -8.42
CA VAL A 89 -0.54 5.85 -7.16
C VAL A 89 0.56 5.40 -6.21
N LEU A 90 1.23 6.37 -5.59
CA LEU A 90 2.15 6.16 -4.48
C LEU A 90 1.44 6.55 -3.19
N SER A 91 1.43 5.62 -2.24
CA SER A 91 0.87 5.77 -0.91
C SER A 91 1.95 5.56 0.15
N GLU A 92 1.76 6.15 1.32
CA GLU A 92 2.58 5.87 2.49
C GLU A 92 1.72 5.50 3.69
N MET A 93 2.29 4.68 4.58
CA MET A 93 1.73 4.36 5.88
C MET A 93 2.79 4.53 6.97
N LEU A 94 2.37 5.09 8.10
CA LEU A 94 3.19 5.24 9.31
C LEU A 94 2.36 5.02 10.57
N PHE A 95 3.03 4.77 11.70
CA PHE A 95 2.39 4.75 13.00
C PHE A 95 1.93 6.15 13.45
N ARG A 96 0.89 6.18 14.27
CA ARG A 96 0.41 7.34 15.00
C ARG A 96 0.71 7.21 16.49
N GLU A 97 0.69 8.33 17.19
CA GLU A 97 0.90 8.38 18.65
C GLU A 97 -0.15 7.56 19.42
N ASP A 98 -1.36 7.41 18.88
CA ASP A 98 -2.45 6.61 19.46
C ASP A 98 -2.28 5.09 19.26
N GLY A 99 -1.19 4.63 18.67
CA GLY A 99 -0.94 3.22 18.34
C GLY A 99 -1.63 2.74 17.07
N GLY A 100 -2.44 3.60 16.41
CA GLY A 100 -3.00 3.34 15.09
C GLY A 100 -1.99 3.57 13.97
N CYS A 101 -2.45 3.42 12.74
CA CYS A 101 -1.68 3.79 11.55
C CYS A 101 -2.38 4.90 10.76
N HIS A 102 -1.58 5.73 10.09
CA HIS A 102 -2.03 6.74 9.15
C HIS A 102 -1.64 6.30 7.75
N PHE A 103 -2.63 6.06 6.90
CA PHE A 103 -2.46 5.79 5.47
C PHE A 103 -2.84 7.03 4.65
N ARG A 104 -2.03 7.36 3.66
CA ARG A 104 -2.37 8.40 2.68
C ARG A 104 -1.75 8.15 1.31
N GLU A 105 -2.48 8.52 0.28
CA GLU A 105 -1.93 8.68 -1.07
C GLU A 105 -1.15 10.00 -1.14
N VAL A 106 0.09 9.95 -1.62
CA VAL A 106 0.99 11.12 -1.66
C VAL A 106 1.29 11.60 -3.07
N ARG A 107 1.26 10.71 -4.05
CA ARG A 107 1.45 11.07 -5.47
C ARG A 107 0.61 10.19 -6.37
N SER A 108 0.22 10.74 -7.51
CA SER A 108 -0.37 9.97 -8.59
C SER A 108 0.19 10.44 -9.93
N VAL A 109 0.20 9.52 -10.88
CA VAL A 109 0.72 9.77 -12.19
C VAL A 109 -0.03 8.94 -13.23
N GLU A 110 -0.32 9.55 -14.38
CA GLU A 110 -0.92 8.86 -15.51
C GLU A 110 0.18 8.32 -16.45
N VAL A 111 0.10 7.01 -16.73
CA VAL A 111 0.98 6.29 -17.64
C VAL A 111 0.51 6.54 -19.07
N PRO A 112 1.40 7.01 -19.96
CA PRO A 112 1.06 7.18 -21.37
C PRO A 112 0.69 5.84 -22.01
N THR A 113 -0.45 5.80 -22.71
CA THR A 113 -0.97 4.59 -23.38
C THR A 113 -0.80 4.63 -24.88
N GLU A 114 -0.56 5.82 -25.44
CA GLU A 114 -0.34 6.01 -26.87
C GLU A 114 1.15 5.90 -27.24
N TYR A 115 1.44 5.23 -28.36
CA TYR A 115 2.83 5.01 -28.80
C TYR A 115 3.61 6.30 -29.01
N VAL A 116 2.93 7.37 -29.46
CA VAL A 116 3.52 8.69 -29.69
C VAL A 116 3.94 9.40 -28.40
N GLU A 117 3.43 8.94 -27.26
CA GLU A 117 3.66 9.55 -25.95
C GLU A 117 4.72 8.83 -25.11
N ARG A 118 5.20 7.67 -25.55
CA ARG A 118 6.14 6.83 -24.79
C ARG A 118 7.47 7.50 -24.39
N ASN A 119 7.86 8.55 -25.11
CA ASN A 119 9.08 9.32 -24.85
C ASN A 119 8.82 10.60 -24.03
N LYS A 120 7.56 10.87 -23.67
CA LYS A 120 7.23 12.03 -22.84
C LYS A 120 7.63 11.75 -21.39
N TRP A 121 8.19 12.78 -20.74
CA TRP A 121 8.42 12.74 -19.31
C TRP A 121 7.08 12.67 -18.60
N ILE A 122 6.97 11.74 -17.66
CA ILE A 122 5.75 11.54 -16.90
C ILE A 122 5.72 12.57 -15.76
N ASN A 123 4.65 13.37 -15.69
CA ASN A 123 4.51 14.42 -14.68
C ASN A 123 3.74 13.90 -13.47
N ALA A 124 4.41 13.76 -12.33
CA ALA A 124 3.81 13.28 -11.09
C ALA A 124 3.12 14.43 -10.33
N ALA A 125 1.83 14.27 -10.07
CA ALA A 125 1.06 15.20 -9.26
C ALA A 125 1.20 14.85 -7.77
N THR A 126 1.43 15.86 -6.92
CA THR A 126 1.31 15.71 -5.47
C THR A 126 -0.16 15.67 -5.08
N ILE A 127 -0.56 14.66 -4.31
CA ILE A 127 -1.91 14.56 -3.78
C ILE A 127 -1.96 15.21 -2.39
N ASN A 128 -2.78 16.27 -2.26
CA ASN A 128 -3.07 16.90 -0.98
C ASN A 128 -4.45 16.43 -0.50
N ASN A 129 -4.52 15.23 0.07
CA ASN A 129 -5.78 14.70 0.61
C ASN A 129 -5.97 15.18 2.07
N ASN A 130 -6.90 16.11 2.28
CA ASN A 130 -7.48 16.41 3.60
C ASN A 130 -8.51 15.35 4.05
N ASN A 131 -8.75 14.31 3.24
CA ASN A 131 -9.69 13.24 3.54
C ASN A 131 -8.95 12.01 4.07
N THR A 132 -8.94 11.90 5.40
CA THR A 132 -8.37 10.81 6.18
C THR A 132 -9.28 9.57 6.09
N ALA A 133 -8.82 8.48 5.48
CA ALA A 133 -9.40 7.17 5.74
C ALA A 133 -8.94 6.71 7.13
N ILE A 134 -9.80 6.89 8.14
CA ILE A 134 -9.54 6.41 9.50
C ILE A 134 -9.87 4.91 9.51
N ILE A 135 -8.85 4.06 9.41
CA ILE A 135 -9.01 2.62 9.68
C ILE A 135 -8.64 2.42 11.15
N GLN A 136 -9.66 2.34 12.01
CA GLN A 136 -9.52 1.82 13.38
C GLN A 136 -9.54 0.29 13.29
N SER A 137 -8.48 -0.37 13.75
CA SER A 137 -8.50 -1.81 13.98
C SER A 137 -9.36 -2.11 15.21
N ILE A 138 -10.27 -3.09 15.09
CA ILE A 138 -11.03 -3.70 16.18
C ILE A 138 -10.09 -4.54 17.05
#